data_AF-A0A061IZ56-F1
#
_entry.id   AF-A0A061IZ56-F1
#
_cell.length_a   1.000
_cell.length_b   1.000
_cell.length_c   1.000
_cell.angle_alpha   90.00
_cell.angle_beta   90.00
_cell.angle_gamma   90.00
#
_symmetry.space_group_name_H-M   'P 1'
#
loop_
_entity.id
_entity.type
_entity.pdbx_description
1 polymer ?
#
loop_
_entity_poly.entity_id
_entity_poly.type
_entity_poly.pdbx_seq_one_letter_code
_entity_poly.pdbx_strand_id
1 'polypeptide(L)'
;MTISSNLNALLKTIETGPKVVCKYVAKTATLHRRKFDLRFIVAVRSFASGETAMEAFVYNVFWTRFALEDYALDDFDHFEKHWTVMNYENPSKLIQLHDSEFIEEFNAECAKKGYGTSLWARDVYPKIRKVLRAALGVVKTHGADRRRCRAIYGVDIMLRETSGDSRGGKSLEPTLLEINYSPDCRRACRHHPEFFNDVFRTLFLGTPANMTPL
;
A
#
# COMPACT_ATOMS: atom_id res chain seq x y z
N MET A 1 7.14 5.00 -17.41
CA MET A 1 5.91 5.49 -16.76
C MET A 1 5.88 6.99 -16.95
N THR A 2 4.72 7.59 -17.18
CA THR A 2 4.61 9.02 -17.52
C THR A 2 3.46 9.64 -16.73
N ILE A 3 3.70 10.81 -16.15
CA ILE A 3 2.67 11.64 -15.49
C ILE A 3 2.48 12.86 -16.38
N SER A 4 1.24 13.20 -16.72
CA SER A 4 0.98 14.41 -17.51
C SER A 4 -0.45 14.88 -17.31
N SER A 5 -0.65 16.18 -17.37
CA SER A 5 -1.98 16.81 -17.50
C SER A 5 -2.47 16.83 -18.96
N ASN A 6 -1.65 16.42 -19.93
CA ASN A 6 -1.98 16.38 -21.35
C ASN A 6 -2.37 14.97 -21.78
N LEU A 7 -3.68 14.75 -22.02
CA LEU A 7 -4.20 13.46 -22.46
C LEU A 7 -3.58 12.99 -23.79
N ASN A 8 -3.36 13.89 -24.75
CA ASN A 8 -2.77 13.52 -26.04
C ASN A 8 -1.34 13.00 -25.88
N ALA A 9 -0.56 13.60 -24.96
CA ALA A 9 0.78 13.11 -24.64
C ALA A 9 0.73 11.71 -24.00
N LEU A 10 -0.21 11.47 -23.09
CA LEU A 10 -0.41 10.15 -22.48
C LEU A 10 -0.82 9.09 -23.51
N LEU A 11 -1.72 9.42 -24.44
CA LEU A 11 -2.18 8.47 -25.45
C LEU A 11 -1.05 8.01 -26.38
N LYS A 12 -0.09 8.88 -26.72
CA LYS A 12 1.09 8.48 -27.50
C LYS A 12 1.94 7.40 -26.84
N THR A 13 1.90 7.28 -25.51
CA THR A 13 2.69 6.24 -24.80
C THR A 13 2.30 4.82 -25.18
N ILE A 14 1.12 4.61 -25.80
CA ILE A 14 0.67 3.32 -26.30
C ILE A 14 1.58 2.75 -27.40
N GLU A 15 2.31 3.62 -28.12
CA GLU A 15 3.27 3.21 -29.16
C GLU A 15 4.41 2.36 -28.61
N THR A 16 4.66 2.43 -27.28
CA THR A 16 5.67 1.62 -26.58
C THR A 16 5.10 0.33 -25.96
N GLY A 17 3.96 -0.14 -26.45
CA GLY A 17 3.27 -1.35 -25.99
C GLY A 17 2.14 -1.08 -24.98
N PRO A 18 1.48 -2.13 -24.46
CA PRO A 18 0.32 -1.99 -23.57
C PRO A 18 0.61 -1.13 -22.34
N LYS A 19 -0.34 -0.28 -21.95
CA LYS A 19 -0.27 0.61 -20.79
C LYS A 19 -1.60 0.62 -20.03
N VAL A 20 -1.53 0.91 -18.74
CA VAL A 20 -2.69 1.28 -17.93
C VAL A 20 -2.65 2.78 -17.76
N VAL A 21 -3.77 3.46 -18.07
CA VAL A 21 -3.96 4.88 -17.75
C VAL A 21 -4.86 4.95 -16.53
N CYS A 22 -4.38 5.59 -15.46
CA CYS A 22 -5.14 5.79 -14.24
C CYS A 22 -5.06 7.25 -13.80
N LYS A 23 -6.04 7.68 -13.00
CA LYS A 23 -6.04 9.01 -12.41
C LYS A 23 -4.92 9.14 -11.38
N TYR A 24 -4.05 10.13 -11.57
CA TYR A 24 -2.99 10.44 -10.61
C TYR A 24 -3.58 10.85 -9.24
N VAL A 25 -2.97 10.36 -8.15
CA VAL A 25 -3.36 10.69 -6.77
C VAL A 25 -2.84 12.09 -6.41
N ALA A 26 -3.48 13.12 -6.97
CA ALA A 26 -3.03 14.51 -6.87
C ALA A 26 -3.12 15.09 -5.44
N LYS A 27 -4.17 14.73 -4.69
CA LYS A 27 -4.36 15.13 -3.28
C LYS A 27 -3.85 14.03 -2.35
N THR A 28 -2.57 13.71 -2.42
CA THR A 28 -1.96 12.69 -1.54
C THR A 28 -1.68 13.26 -0.16
N ALA A 29 -1.84 12.44 0.88
CA ALA A 29 -1.24 12.71 2.16
C ALA A 29 0.29 12.72 2.02
N THR A 30 0.94 13.51 2.85
CA THR A 30 2.39 13.62 2.97
C THR A 30 2.81 13.48 4.42
N LEU A 31 4.06 13.09 4.64
CA LEU A 31 4.73 13.16 5.94
C LEU A 31 6.11 13.77 5.69
N HIS A 32 6.52 14.76 6.51
CA HIS A 32 7.72 15.58 6.26
C HIS A 32 7.72 16.22 4.86
N ARG A 33 6.53 16.62 4.39
CA ARG A 33 6.28 17.15 3.03
C ARG A 33 6.61 16.18 1.89
N ARG A 34 7.02 14.94 2.18
CA ARG A 34 7.30 13.91 1.18
C ARG A 34 6.06 13.12 0.82
N LYS A 35 5.91 12.82 -0.47
CA LYS A 35 4.98 11.80 -0.95
C LYS A 35 5.44 10.44 -0.45
N PHE A 36 4.52 9.56 -0.11
CA PHE A 36 4.84 8.19 0.30
C PHE A 36 3.81 7.21 -0.23
N ASP A 37 4.23 5.95 -0.28
CA ASP A 37 3.34 4.81 -0.38
C ASP A 37 3.67 3.80 0.74
N LEU A 38 2.73 2.90 1.01
CA LEU A 38 2.84 1.87 2.04
C LEU A 38 2.72 0.48 1.40
N ARG A 39 3.73 -0.35 1.60
CA ARG A 39 3.74 -1.78 1.23
C ARG A 39 3.19 -2.60 2.39
N PHE A 40 2.02 -3.21 2.18
CA PHE A 40 1.50 -4.26 3.05
C PHE A 40 1.89 -5.63 2.52
N ILE A 41 2.14 -6.59 3.40
CA ILE A 41 2.28 -8.01 3.03
C ILE A 41 1.00 -8.73 3.41
N VAL A 42 0.43 -9.46 2.45
CA VAL A 42 -0.79 -10.23 2.62
C VAL A 42 -0.51 -11.70 2.32
N ALA A 43 -0.81 -12.57 3.28
CA ALA A 43 -0.75 -14.02 3.14
C ALA A 43 -2.15 -14.56 2.81
N VAL A 44 -2.31 -15.22 1.67
CA VAL A 44 -3.58 -15.81 1.23
C VAL A 44 -3.50 -17.33 1.31
N ARG A 45 -4.37 -17.92 2.12
CA ARG A 45 -4.54 -19.37 2.21
C ARG A 45 -5.52 -19.89 1.19
N SER A 46 -6.62 -19.18 0.97
CA SER A 46 -7.61 -19.53 -0.04
C SER A 46 -8.35 -18.29 -0.53
N PHE A 47 -8.76 -18.34 -1.79
CA PHE A 47 -9.76 -17.42 -2.33
C PHE A 47 -11.15 -18.04 -2.24
N ALA A 48 -12.19 -17.19 -2.30
CA ALA A 48 -13.56 -17.66 -2.33
C ALA A 48 -13.83 -18.51 -3.58
N SER A 49 -14.35 -19.71 -3.38
CA SER A 49 -14.74 -20.65 -4.45
C SER A 49 -15.99 -21.42 -4.02
N GLY A 50 -16.44 -22.40 -4.83
CA GLY A 50 -17.51 -23.31 -4.43
C GLY A 50 -17.13 -24.24 -3.26
N GLU A 51 -15.82 -24.42 -2.99
CA GLU A 51 -15.31 -25.37 -2.00
C GLU A 51 -14.67 -24.70 -0.79
N THR A 52 -14.29 -23.42 -0.90
CA THR A 52 -13.50 -22.71 0.13
C THR A 52 -14.01 -21.30 0.36
N ALA A 53 -14.03 -20.88 1.62
CA ALA A 53 -14.13 -19.46 1.96
C ALA A 53 -12.81 -18.74 1.65
N MET A 54 -12.85 -17.42 1.50
CA MET A 54 -11.63 -16.62 1.47
C MET A 54 -10.98 -16.64 2.84
N GLU A 55 -9.72 -17.04 2.88
CA GLU A 55 -8.90 -17.01 4.09
C GLU A 55 -7.60 -16.28 3.78
N ALA A 56 -7.45 -15.09 4.34
CA ALA A 56 -6.33 -14.21 4.11
C ALA A 56 -5.96 -13.45 5.39
N PHE A 57 -4.70 -13.04 5.49
CA PHE A 57 -4.14 -12.33 6.63
C PHE A 57 -3.22 -11.22 6.15
N VAL A 58 -3.19 -10.11 6.85
CA VAL A 58 -2.23 -9.02 6.65
C VAL A 58 -1.16 -9.07 7.73
N TYR A 59 0.11 -8.93 7.35
CA TYR A 59 1.20 -8.84 8.33
C TYR A 59 1.03 -7.57 9.18
N ASN A 60 1.30 -7.68 10.47
CA ASN A 60 1.04 -6.58 11.41
C ASN A 60 1.97 -5.38 11.20
N VAL A 61 3.04 -5.55 10.43
CA VAL A 61 3.99 -4.50 10.03
C VAL A 61 3.83 -4.21 8.54
N PHE A 62 3.95 -2.94 8.17
CA PHE A 62 4.03 -2.47 6.78
C PHE A 62 5.34 -1.73 6.51
N TRP A 63 5.72 -1.58 5.23
CA TRP A 63 6.95 -0.89 4.86
C TRP A 63 6.65 0.44 4.19
N THR A 64 7.25 1.49 4.73
CA THR A 64 7.19 2.83 4.16
C THR A 64 8.16 2.98 2.99
N ARG A 65 7.74 3.76 2.00
CA ARG A 65 8.54 4.16 0.84
C ARG A 65 8.25 5.63 0.54
N PHE A 66 9.28 6.46 0.60
CA PHE A 66 9.18 7.91 0.48
C PHE A 66 9.79 8.41 -0.83
N ALA A 67 9.20 9.48 -1.36
CA ALA A 67 9.84 10.32 -2.34
C ALA A 67 11.04 11.06 -1.72
N LEU A 68 12.05 11.41 -2.51
CA LEU A 68 13.24 12.09 -2.02
C LEU A 68 13.01 13.60 -1.80
N GLU A 69 12.05 14.19 -2.54
CA GLU A 69 11.79 15.62 -2.53
C GLU A 69 10.37 15.99 -2.09
N ASP A 70 10.22 17.28 -1.73
CA ASP A 70 8.95 17.87 -1.34
C ASP A 70 7.91 17.64 -2.43
N TYR A 71 6.75 17.14 -2.03
CA TYR A 71 5.64 16.97 -2.93
C TYR A 71 5.00 18.31 -3.29
N ALA A 72 4.89 18.56 -4.58
CA ALA A 72 4.05 19.58 -5.18
C ALA A 72 3.39 19.00 -6.44
N LEU A 73 2.31 19.61 -6.91
CA LEU A 73 1.57 19.15 -8.11
C LEU A 73 2.02 19.93 -9.35
N ASP A 74 3.32 19.90 -9.59
CA ASP A 74 4.06 20.54 -10.68
C ASP A 74 5.24 19.65 -11.09
N ASP A 75 5.96 20.01 -12.15
CA ASP A 75 7.16 19.30 -12.63
C ASP A 75 6.97 17.78 -12.76
N PHE A 76 5.95 17.35 -13.52
CA PHE A 76 5.55 15.94 -13.61
C PHE A 76 6.63 14.97 -14.13
N ASP A 77 7.69 15.49 -14.75
CA ASP A 77 8.85 14.73 -15.21
C ASP A 77 9.95 14.60 -14.14
N HIS A 78 9.81 15.27 -12.97
CA HIS A 78 10.76 15.21 -11.87
C HIS A 78 10.55 13.95 -11.03
N PHE A 79 11.39 12.95 -11.28
CA PHE A 79 11.26 11.61 -10.70
C PHE A 79 11.26 11.64 -9.17
N GLU A 80 12.19 12.40 -8.57
CA GLU A 80 12.42 12.45 -7.13
C GLU A 80 11.25 12.99 -6.30
N LYS A 81 10.33 13.71 -6.94
CA LYS A 81 9.15 14.37 -6.35
C LYS A 81 7.90 13.49 -6.39
N HIS A 82 7.77 12.65 -7.42
CA HIS A 82 6.51 11.95 -7.70
C HIS A 82 6.57 10.44 -7.54
N TRP A 83 7.74 9.83 -7.56
CA TRP A 83 7.92 8.40 -7.29
C TRP A 83 8.43 8.17 -5.87
N THR A 84 8.21 6.97 -5.35
CA THR A 84 8.48 6.61 -3.95
C THR A 84 9.40 5.40 -3.82
N VAL A 85 9.65 4.69 -4.94
CA VAL A 85 10.61 3.59 -5.00
C VAL A 85 11.98 4.16 -5.37
N MET A 86 12.73 4.59 -4.35
CA MET A 86 13.99 5.32 -4.49
C MET A 86 15.23 4.48 -4.19
N ASN A 87 15.11 3.15 -4.27
CA ASN A 87 16.18 2.22 -3.89
C ASN A 87 17.48 2.35 -4.70
N TYR A 88 17.46 3.12 -5.79
CA TYR A 88 18.59 3.30 -6.72
C TYR A 88 19.27 4.67 -6.57
N GLU A 89 18.75 5.56 -5.74
CA GLU A 89 19.18 6.96 -5.67
C GLU A 89 19.51 7.40 -4.25
N ASN A 90 20.57 8.21 -4.14
CA ASN A 90 21.11 8.87 -2.95
C ASN A 90 20.56 8.40 -1.58
N PRO A 91 21.08 7.27 -1.02
CA PRO A 91 20.58 6.67 0.22
C PRO A 91 20.54 7.61 1.42
N SER A 92 21.38 8.65 1.42
CA SER A 92 21.47 9.63 2.51
C SER A 92 20.23 10.52 2.64
N LYS A 93 19.47 10.72 1.56
CA LYS A 93 18.23 11.52 1.56
C LYS A 93 16.97 10.71 1.86
N LEU A 94 17.09 9.38 1.91
CA LEU A 94 15.93 8.50 2.02
C LEU A 94 15.42 8.45 3.46
N ILE A 95 14.20 8.94 3.66
CA ILE A 95 13.48 8.74 4.92
C ILE A 95 13.14 7.25 5.02
N GLN A 96 13.62 6.61 6.08
CA GLN A 96 13.31 5.22 6.41
C GLN A 96 12.71 5.16 7.80
N LEU A 97 11.38 5.06 7.86
CA LEU A 97 10.65 4.90 9.12
C LEU A 97 10.14 3.47 9.25
N HIS A 98 10.33 2.87 10.42
CA HIS A 98 9.58 1.70 10.82
C HIS A 98 8.08 2.05 10.90
N ASP A 99 7.19 1.06 10.81
CA ASP A 99 5.75 1.32 10.76
C ASP A 99 5.24 2.03 12.03
N SER A 100 5.73 1.63 13.20
CA SER A 100 5.43 2.26 14.48
C SER A 100 5.84 3.74 14.52
N GLU A 101 7.04 4.06 14.05
CA GLU A 101 7.56 5.44 13.98
C GLU A 101 6.75 6.26 12.97
N PHE A 102 6.45 5.68 11.81
CA PHE A 102 5.58 6.30 10.83
C PHE A 102 4.21 6.64 11.43
N ILE A 103 3.58 5.70 12.14
CA ILE A 103 2.26 5.91 12.75
C ILE A 103 2.30 7.06 13.75
N GLU A 104 3.33 7.09 14.60
CA GLU A 104 3.51 8.14 15.61
C GLU A 104 3.66 9.53 14.96
N GLU A 105 4.61 9.67 14.04
CA GLU A 105 4.89 10.94 13.37
C GLU A 105 3.73 11.38 12.48
N PHE A 106 3.11 10.45 11.76
CA PHE A 106 1.97 10.73 10.89
C PHE A 106 0.76 11.21 11.68
N ASN A 107 0.46 10.57 12.82
CA ASN A 107 -0.61 11.03 13.71
C ASN A 107 -0.30 12.43 14.27
N ALA A 108 0.93 12.70 14.67
CA ALA A 108 1.33 14.01 15.19
C ALA A 108 1.21 15.12 14.14
N GLU A 109 1.66 14.89 12.89
CA GLU A 109 1.51 15.85 11.79
C GLU A 109 0.03 16.05 11.41
N CYS A 110 -0.74 14.96 11.32
CA CYS A 110 -2.16 15.02 10.98
C CYS A 110 -3.01 15.68 12.09
N ALA A 111 -2.64 15.53 13.37
CA ALA A 111 -3.31 16.21 14.47
C ALA A 111 -3.23 17.73 14.31
N LYS A 112 -2.07 18.27 13.91
CA LYS A 112 -1.87 19.70 13.60
C LYS A 112 -2.73 20.17 12.42
N LYS A 113 -3.08 19.27 11.49
CA LYS A 113 -3.96 19.53 10.34
C LYS A 113 -5.45 19.38 10.67
N GLY A 114 -5.81 19.00 11.90
CA GLY A 114 -7.19 18.88 12.39
C GLY A 114 -7.80 17.47 12.30
N TYR A 115 -7.00 16.43 12.04
CA TYR A 115 -7.52 15.04 11.93
C TYR A 115 -7.66 14.32 13.30
N GLY A 116 -7.09 14.88 14.37
CA GLY A 116 -7.01 14.25 15.70
C GLY A 116 -5.74 13.41 15.92
N THR A 117 -5.50 12.99 17.16
CA THR A 117 -4.23 12.38 17.62
C THR A 117 -4.10 10.88 17.37
N SER A 118 -5.18 10.19 17.05
CA SER A 118 -5.21 8.73 16.83
C SER A 118 -5.77 8.35 15.46
N LEU A 119 -5.61 9.23 14.46
CA LEU A 119 -6.17 9.09 13.12
C LEU A 119 -5.89 7.70 12.50
N TRP A 120 -4.66 7.21 12.65
CA TRP A 120 -4.25 5.94 12.05
C TRP A 120 -5.12 4.77 12.52
N ALA A 121 -5.20 4.55 13.83
CA ALA A 121 -5.95 3.44 14.41
C ALA A 121 -7.46 3.65 14.30
N ARG A 122 -7.93 4.90 14.43
CA ARG A 122 -9.35 5.25 14.40
C ARG A 122 -9.97 5.14 13.00
N ASP A 123 -9.23 5.53 11.96
CA ASP A 123 -9.79 5.72 10.60
C ASP A 123 -9.00 5.00 9.50
N VAL A 124 -7.69 5.30 9.39
CA VAL A 124 -6.89 4.87 8.23
C VAL A 124 -6.73 3.34 8.16
N TYR A 125 -6.27 2.70 9.23
CA TYR A 125 -6.00 1.26 9.22
C TYR A 125 -7.27 0.41 9.03
N PRO A 126 -8.42 0.71 9.69
CA PRO A 126 -9.68 0.05 9.37
C PRO A 126 -10.09 0.16 7.89
N LYS A 127 -9.92 1.35 7.27
CA LYS A 127 -10.20 1.54 5.85
C LYS A 127 -9.25 0.75 4.95
N ILE A 128 -7.96 0.70 5.28
CA ILE A 128 -6.98 -0.13 4.57
C ILE A 128 -7.40 -1.60 4.61
N ARG A 129 -7.74 -2.13 5.79
CA ARG A 129 -8.23 -3.52 5.92
C ARG A 129 -9.46 -3.79 5.07
N LYS A 130 -10.38 -2.82 4.99
CA LYS A 130 -11.56 -2.91 4.11
C LYS A 130 -11.16 -2.97 2.63
N VAL A 131 -10.21 -2.15 2.18
CA VAL A 131 -9.67 -2.19 0.81
C VAL A 131 -9.00 -3.54 0.53
N LEU A 132 -8.16 -4.04 1.43
CA LEU A 132 -7.50 -5.34 1.27
C LEU A 132 -8.52 -6.48 1.16
N ARG A 133 -9.50 -6.54 2.07
CA ARG A 133 -10.59 -7.52 2.05
C ARG A 133 -11.38 -7.46 0.74
N ALA A 134 -11.73 -6.25 0.28
CA ALA A 134 -12.49 -6.06 -0.94
C ALA A 134 -11.70 -6.48 -2.18
N ALA A 135 -10.42 -6.10 -2.28
CA ALA A 135 -9.56 -6.43 -3.41
C ALA A 135 -9.34 -7.95 -3.56
N LEU A 136 -9.22 -8.68 -2.45
CA LEU A 136 -9.11 -10.14 -2.46
C LEU A 136 -10.47 -10.82 -2.70
N GLY A 137 -11.55 -10.25 -2.14
CA GLY A 137 -12.89 -10.83 -2.21
C GLY A 137 -13.54 -10.80 -3.60
N VAL A 138 -13.08 -9.91 -4.48
CA VAL A 138 -13.53 -9.87 -5.89
C VAL A 138 -12.89 -10.96 -6.74
N VAL A 139 -11.81 -11.59 -6.27
CA VAL A 139 -11.14 -12.67 -7.01
C VAL A 139 -12.04 -13.89 -7.04
N LYS A 140 -12.45 -14.28 -8.25
CA LYS A 140 -13.17 -15.53 -8.51
C LYS A 140 -12.21 -16.53 -9.11
N THR A 141 -12.13 -17.70 -8.49
CA THR A 141 -11.35 -18.83 -9.00
C THR A 141 -12.29 -19.84 -9.65
N HIS A 142 -11.89 -20.33 -10.82
CA HIS A 142 -12.59 -21.39 -11.56
C HIS A 142 -11.61 -22.51 -11.91
N GLY A 143 -12.10 -23.73 -12.09
CA GLY A 143 -11.30 -24.89 -12.51
C GLY A 143 -10.72 -25.71 -11.37
N ALA A 144 -9.46 -26.16 -11.54
CA ALA A 144 -8.81 -27.21 -10.75
C ALA A 144 -8.74 -26.96 -9.22
N ASP A 145 -8.51 -28.04 -8.46
CA ASP A 145 -8.36 -28.03 -7.00
C ASP A 145 -7.23 -27.07 -6.56
N ARG A 146 -7.61 -26.06 -5.77
CA ARG A 146 -6.74 -25.01 -5.25
C ARG A 146 -6.60 -25.04 -3.73
N ARG A 147 -7.06 -26.11 -3.06
CA ARG A 147 -7.01 -26.23 -1.60
C ARG A 147 -5.60 -26.19 -1.03
N ARG A 148 -4.58 -26.45 -1.85
CA ARG A 148 -3.15 -26.36 -1.51
C ARG A 148 -2.42 -25.13 -2.07
N CYS A 149 -3.11 -24.27 -2.83
CA CYS A 149 -2.50 -23.05 -3.35
C CYS A 149 -2.40 -22.01 -2.22
N ARG A 150 -1.18 -21.54 -1.96
CA ARG A 150 -0.85 -20.52 -0.96
C ARG A 150 0.03 -19.47 -1.61
N ALA A 151 -0.12 -18.21 -1.23
CA ALA A 151 0.71 -17.14 -1.77
C ALA A 151 0.84 -15.99 -0.78
N ILE A 152 1.96 -15.27 -0.90
CA ILE A 152 2.11 -13.93 -0.34
C ILE A 152 2.03 -12.90 -1.47
N TYR A 153 1.43 -11.76 -1.16
CA TYR A 153 1.31 -10.61 -2.04
C TYR A 153 1.83 -9.36 -1.36
N GLY A 154 2.52 -8.51 -2.11
CA GLY A 154 2.78 -7.13 -1.72
C GLY A 154 1.62 -6.27 -2.20
N VAL A 155 1.04 -5.46 -1.33
CA VAL A 155 -0.07 -4.56 -1.69
C VAL A 155 0.34 -3.12 -1.41
N ASP A 156 0.32 -2.31 -2.47
CA ASP A 156 0.83 -0.95 -2.45
C ASP A 156 -0.33 0.02 -2.30
N ILE A 157 -0.33 0.82 -1.24
CA ILE A 157 -1.41 1.74 -0.90
C ILE A 157 -0.87 3.15 -0.69
N MET A 158 -1.59 4.13 -1.23
CA MET A 158 -1.42 5.54 -0.89
C MET A 158 -2.63 6.08 -0.15
N LEU A 159 -2.45 7.14 0.64
CA LEU A 159 -3.55 7.84 1.31
C LEU A 159 -3.90 9.11 0.54
N ARG A 160 -5.18 9.26 0.17
CA ARG A 160 -5.69 10.43 -0.51
C ARG A 160 -6.47 11.30 0.46
N GLU A 161 -6.14 12.58 0.53
CA GLU A 161 -6.92 13.57 1.25
C GLU A 161 -8.25 13.83 0.54
N THR A 162 -9.32 13.75 1.30
CA THR A 162 -10.68 14.05 0.87
C THR A 162 -11.32 15.04 1.82
N SER A 163 -12.07 15.99 1.26
CA SER A 163 -13.04 16.75 2.03
C SER A 163 -14.22 15.82 2.25
N GLY A 164 -14.51 15.48 3.51
CA GLY A 164 -15.64 14.63 3.86
C GLY A 164 -16.96 15.31 3.53
N ASP A 165 -18.00 14.47 3.62
CA ASP A 165 -19.40 14.68 3.31
C ASP A 165 -19.98 15.89 4.07
N SER A 166 -21.30 16.12 3.97
CA SER A 166 -22.11 17.29 4.41
C SER A 166 -21.86 17.94 5.79
N ARG A 167 -20.90 17.47 6.59
CA ARG A 167 -20.34 18.10 7.80
C ARG A 167 -18.93 18.71 7.64
N GLY A 168 -18.31 18.63 6.46
CA GLY A 168 -17.05 19.31 6.11
C GLY A 168 -15.78 18.78 6.77
N GLY A 169 -15.81 17.59 7.39
CA GLY A 169 -14.64 17.02 8.08
C GLY A 169 -13.61 16.45 7.10
N LYS A 170 -12.31 16.65 7.33
CA LYS A 170 -11.24 16.06 6.50
C LYS A 170 -11.15 14.55 6.72
N SER A 171 -10.91 13.77 5.66
CA SER A 171 -10.69 12.33 5.77
C SER A 171 -9.59 11.83 4.84
N LEU A 172 -8.94 10.74 5.23
CA LEU A 172 -7.93 10.06 4.44
C LEU A 172 -8.48 8.75 3.89
N GLU A 173 -8.51 8.65 2.57
CA GLU A 173 -9.02 7.47 1.87
C GLU A 173 -7.87 6.66 1.26
N PRO A 174 -7.72 5.36 1.61
CA PRO A 174 -6.72 4.51 0.99
C PRO A 174 -7.03 4.27 -0.48
N THR A 175 -6.02 4.45 -1.32
CA THR A 175 -6.04 4.16 -2.75
C THR A 175 -5.11 3.01 -3.03
N LEU A 176 -5.66 1.89 -3.49
CA LEU A 176 -4.88 0.74 -3.97
C LEU A 176 -4.15 1.13 -5.26
N LEU A 177 -2.83 0.96 -5.27
CA LEU A 177 -1.99 1.20 -6.44
C LEU A 177 -1.80 -0.07 -7.26
N GLU A 178 -1.27 -1.11 -6.62
CA GLU A 178 -0.98 -2.40 -7.25
C GLU A 178 -0.93 -3.54 -6.23
N ILE A 179 -1.00 -4.76 -6.75
CA ILE A 179 -0.82 -6.00 -5.99
C ILE A 179 0.25 -6.82 -6.71
N ASN A 180 1.39 -7.02 -6.06
CA ASN A 180 2.50 -7.79 -6.60
C ASN A 180 2.48 -9.22 -6.04
N TYR A 181 2.44 -10.22 -6.92
CA TYR A 181 2.72 -11.59 -6.55
C TYR A 181 4.22 -11.76 -6.28
N SER A 182 4.57 -12.54 -5.25
CA SER A 182 5.97 -12.80 -4.88
C SER A 182 6.78 -11.51 -4.63
N PRO A 183 6.35 -10.66 -3.68
CA PRO A 183 7.01 -9.39 -3.40
C PRO A 183 8.46 -9.58 -2.93
N ASP A 184 9.32 -8.60 -3.19
CA ASP A 184 10.64 -8.53 -2.55
C ASP A 184 10.48 -8.35 -1.04
N CYS A 185 11.06 -9.29 -0.28
CA CYS A 185 11.02 -9.35 1.18
C CYS A 185 12.39 -9.07 1.83
N ARG A 186 13.38 -8.55 1.08
CA ARG A 186 14.74 -8.32 1.61
C ARG A 186 14.75 -7.42 2.85
N ARG A 187 13.96 -6.33 2.84
CA ARG A 187 13.79 -5.45 4.01
C ARG A 187 13.04 -6.14 5.14
N ALA A 188 12.03 -6.93 4.81
CA ALA A 188 11.27 -7.69 5.80
C ALA A 188 12.17 -8.64 6.58
N CYS A 189 12.97 -9.46 5.89
CA CYS A 189 13.92 -10.39 6.52
C CYS A 189 15.02 -9.68 7.32
N ARG A 190 15.42 -8.47 6.91
CA ARG A 190 16.44 -7.69 7.61
C ARG A 190 15.94 -7.18 8.97
N HIS A 191 14.72 -6.66 9.01
CA HIS A 191 14.17 -6.01 10.21
C HIS A 191 13.33 -6.97 11.07
N HIS A 192 12.81 -8.05 10.47
CA HIS A 192 12.02 -9.07 11.13
C HIS A 192 12.58 -10.46 10.75
N PRO A 193 13.59 -10.97 11.47
CA PRO A 193 14.22 -12.25 11.15
C PRO A 193 13.25 -13.45 11.08
N GLU A 194 12.20 -13.42 11.91
CA GLU A 194 11.14 -14.44 11.93
C GLU A 194 10.08 -14.28 10.83
N PHE A 195 10.21 -13.29 9.94
CA PHE A 195 9.18 -12.96 8.93
C PHE A 195 8.70 -14.17 8.13
N PHE A 196 9.63 -14.98 7.60
CA PHE A 196 9.22 -16.16 6.85
C PHE A 196 8.67 -17.26 7.77
N ASN A 197 9.17 -17.40 9.00
CA ASN A 197 8.59 -18.35 9.96
C ASN A 197 7.13 -18.01 10.26
N ASP A 198 6.82 -16.73 10.45
CA ASP A 198 5.44 -16.23 10.63
C ASP A 198 4.57 -16.51 9.40
N VAL A 199 5.09 -16.25 8.20
CA VAL A 199 4.41 -16.56 6.92
C VAL A 199 4.15 -18.06 6.78
N PHE A 200 5.14 -18.92 7.06
CA PHE A 200 5.01 -20.37 6.95
C PHE A 200 4.01 -20.93 7.96
N ARG A 201 4.09 -20.49 9.23
CA ARG A 201 3.12 -20.86 10.28
C ARG A 201 1.70 -20.50 9.86
N THR A 202 1.52 -19.29 9.33
CA THR A 202 0.23 -18.80 8.86
C THR A 202 -0.29 -19.63 7.68
N LEU A 203 0.50 -19.80 6.62
CA LEU A 203 0.03 -20.43 5.38
C LEU A 203 -0.17 -21.94 5.49
N PHE A 204 0.72 -22.62 6.22
CA PHE A 204 0.85 -24.09 6.19
C PHE A 204 0.50 -24.77 7.52
N LEU A 205 0.74 -24.13 8.67
CA LEU A 205 0.50 -24.75 9.98
C LEU A 205 -0.84 -24.32 10.61
N GLY A 206 -1.49 -23.29 10.07
CA GLY A 206 -2.77 -22.79 10.61
C GLY A 206 -2.62 -22.13 11.98
N THR A 207 -1.42 -21.64 12.31
CA THR A 207 -1.10 -20.95 13.56
C THR A 207 -0.56 -19.55 13.28
N PRO A 208 -1.41 -18.59 12.86
CA PRO A 208 -0.95 -17.26 12.47
C PRO A 208 -0.20 -16.56 13.60
N ALA A 209 0.97 -15.99 13.27
CA ALA A 209 1.79 -15.19 14.17
C ALA A 209 2.09 -13.86 13.50
N ASN A 210 1.97 -12.74 14.23
CA ASN A 210 2.15 -11.38 13.70
C ASN A 210 1.31 -11.06 12.45
N MET A 211 0.16 -11.72 12.33
CA MET A 211 -0.72 -11.66 11.15
C MET A 211 -2.15 -11.43 11.63
N THR A 212 -2.81 -10.41 11.09
CA THR A 212 -4.21 -10.07 11.40
C THR A 212 -5.12 -10.65 10.32
N PRO A 213 -6.20 -11.39 10.67
CA PRO A 213 -7.18 -11.87 9.69
C PRO A 213 -7.82 -10.73 8.88
N LEU A 214 -7.91 -10.94 7.57
CA LEU A 214 -8.54 -10.04 6.60
C LEU A 214 -9.93 -10.45 6.20
#